data_AF-A0A2V6YNL3-F1
#
_entry.id   AF-A0A2V6YNL3-F1
#
_cell.length_a   1.000
_cell.length_b   1.000
_cell.length_c   1.000
_cell.angle_alpha   90.00
_cell.angle_beta   90.00
_cell.angle_gamma   90.00
#
_symmetry.space_group_name_H-M   'P 1'
#
loop_
_entity.id
_entity.type
_entity.pdbx_description
1 polymer ?
#
loop_
_entity_poly.entity_id
_entity_poly.type
_entity_poly.pdbx_seq_one_letter_code
_entity_poly.pdbx_strand_id
1 'polypeptide(L)' 'MAGFFIRRPIVAIVIAILTVLLGTYSLLKLSFEQYPFLAPPTIRVTATYPGASAVAVEQSVATPVE' A
#
# COMPACT_ATOMS: atom_id res chain seq x y z
N MET A 1 -33.05 13.17 19.37
CA MET A 1 -32.50 11.90 18.80
C MET A 1 -32.49 10.74 19.80
N ALA A 2 -31.93 10.89 21.01
CA ALA A 2 -31.86 9.79 21.98
C ALA A 2 -33.20 9.12 22.33
N GLY A 3 -34.30 9.88 22.41
CA GLY A 3 -35.63 9.33 22.72
C GLY A 3 -36.16 8.28 21.72
N PHE A 4 -35.72 8.31 20.45
CA PHE A 4 -36.11 7.32 19.44
C PHE A 4 -35.46 5.95 19.72
N PHE A 5 -34.15 5.95 20.02
CA PHE A 5 -33.41 4.74 20.36
C PHE A 5 -33.86 4.13 21.70
N ILE A 6 -34.25 4.97 22.67
CA ILE A 6 -34.78 4.51 23.97
C ILE A 6 -36.15 3.83 23.81
N ARG A 7 -37.03 4.35 22.96
CA ARG A 7 -38.37 3.76 22.72
C ARG A 7 -38.35 2.53 21.81
N ARG A 8 -37.30 2.34 21.00
CA ARG A 8 -37.14 1.21 20.07
C ARG A 8 -35.76 0.55 20.27
N PRO A 9 -35.56 -0.17 21.39
CA PRO A 9 -34.26 -0.73 21.77
C PRO A 9 -33.72 -1.75 20.74
N ILE A 10 -34.62 -2.47 20.06
CA ILE A 10 -34.24 -3.44 19.01
C ILE A 10 -33.51 -2.75 17.85
N VAL A 11 -33.99 -1.59 17.41
CA VAL A 11 -33.37 -0.84 16.29
C VAL A 11 -31.98 -0.33 16.67
N ALA A 12 -31.82 0.12 17.91
CA ALA A 12 -30.52 0.55 18.44
C ALA A 12 -29.49 -0.59 18.42
N ILE A 13 -29.88 -1.78 18.86
CA ILE A 13 -29.01 -2.97 18.88
C ILE A 13 -28.65 -3.40 17.46
N VAL A 14 -29.60 -3.40 16.52
CA VAL A 14 -29.32 -3.75 15.11
C VAL A 14 -28.28 -2.82 14.49
N ILE A 15 -28.40 -1.51 14.69
CA ILE A 15 -27.43 -0.54 14.15
C ILE A 15 -26.06 -0.72 14.80
N ALA A 16 -26.00 -0.97 16.11
CA ALA A 16 -24.74 -1.26 16.80
C ALA A 16 -24.06 -2.51 16.22
N ILE A 17 -24.80 -3.59 16.03
CA ILE A 17 -24.29 -4.84 15.45
C ILE A 17 -23.78 -4.61 14.01
N LEU A 18 -24.55 -3.90 13.18
CA LEU A 18 -24.13 -3.58 11.81
C LEU A 18 -22.82 -2.79 11.79
N THR A 19 -22.68 -1.81 12.68
CA THR A 19 -21.47 -0.98 12.78
C THR A 19 -20.25 -1.81 13.19
N VAL A 20 -20.40 -2.71 14.16
CA VAL A 20 -19.32 -3.60 14.62
C VAL A 20 -18.92 -4.59 13.52
N LEU A 21 -19.88 -5.16 12.79
CA LEU A 21 -19.61 -6.09 11.69
C LEU A 21 -18.87 -5.41 10.53
N LEU A 22 -19.32 -4.22 10.11
CA LEU A 22 -18.67 -3.42 9.08
C LEU A 22 -17.24 -2.99 9.48
N GLY A 23 -17.07 -2.59 10.74
CA GLY A 23 -15.76 -2.24 11.29
C GLY A 23 -14.79 -3.43 11.28
N THR A 24 -15.26 -4.59 11.73
CA THR A 24 -14.46 -5.83 11.76
C THR A 24 -14.09 -6.29 10.35
N TYR A 25 -15.03 -6.22 9.41
CA TYR A 25 -14.75 -6.55 8.01
C TYR A 25 -13.69 -5.65 7.39
N SER A 26 -13.76 -4.34 7.67
CA SER A 26 -12.77 -3.37 7.18
C SER A 26 -11.38 -3.61 7.77
N LEU A 27 -11.31 -3.94 9.06
CA LEU A 27 -10.05 -4.30 9.74
C LEU A 27 -9.37 -5.51 9.10
N LEU A 28 -10.13 -6.55 8.76
CA LEU A 28 -9.59 -7.75 8.12
C LEU A 28 -9.13 -7.50 6.67
N LYS A 29 -9.73 -6.52 6.00
CA LYS A 29 -9.38 -6.14 4.63
C LYS A 29 -8.23 -5.15 4.55
N LEU A 30 -7.85 -4.51 5.65
CA LEU A 30 -6.81 -3.50 5.64
C LEU A 30 -5.44 -4.17 5.55
N SER A 31 -4.71 -3.92 4.48
CA SER A 31 -3.31 -4.33 4.36
C SER A 31 -2.47 -3.62 5.42
N PHE A 32 -1.73 -4.40 6.21
CA PHE A 32 -0.87 -3.87 7.25
C PHE A 32 0.54 -3.70 6.68
N GLU A 33 1.00 -2.46 6.53
CA GLU A 33 2.37 -2.11 6.16
C GLU A 33 3.08 -1.50 7.37
N GLN A 34 4.21 -2.08 7.79
CA GLN A 34 4.98 -1.60 8.96
C GLN A 34 5.62 -0.23 8.75
N TYR A 35 5.91 0.09 7.48
CA TYR A 35 6.29 1.41 7.02
C TYR A 35 5.63 1.57 5.65
N PRO A 36 4.88 2.65 5.38
CA PRO A 36 4.47 2.94 4.01
C PRO A 36 5.73 3.01 3.13
N PHE A 37 5.62 2.81 1.81
CA PHE A 37 6.76 2.90 0.90
C PHE A 37 7.50 4.25 1.06
N LEU A 38 8.55 4.26 1.88
CA LEU A 38 9.39 5.42 2.19
C LEU A 38 10.61 5.50 1.26
N ALA A 39 10.88 4.44 0.49
CA ALA A 39 11.97 4.40 -0.46
C ALA A 39 11.47 4.84 -1.86
N PRO A 40 12.17 5.76 -2.53
CA PRO A 40 11.89 6.01 -3.94
C PRO A 40 12.04 4.70 -4.73
N PRO A 41 11.15 4.39 -5.69
CA PRO A 41 11.24 3.17 -6.46
C PRO A 41 12.52 3.19 -7.30
N THR A 42 13.55 2.47 -6.86
CA THR A 42 14.82 2.33 -7.59
C THR A 42 14.65 1.32 -8.73
N ILE A 43 14.73 1.80 -9.96
CA ILE A 43 14.81 0.97 -11.16
C ILE A 43 16.29 0.65 -11.37
N ARG A 44 16.67 -0.63 -11.24
CA ARG A 44 18.05 -1.09 -11.47
C ARG A 44 18.17 -1.68 -12.87
N VAL A 45 18.87 -0.98 -13.76
CA VAL A 45 19.24 -1.51 -15.09
C VAL A 45 20.63 -2.11 -14.99
N THR A 46 20.77 -3.39 -15.36
CA THR A 46 22.06 -4.09 -15.40
C THR A 46 22.39 -4.43 -16.84
N ALA A 47 23.56 -4.00 -17.31
CA ALA A 47 24.07 -4.34 -18.63
C ALA A 47 25.51 -4.84 -18.49
N THR A 48 25.85 -5.88 -19.24
CA THR A 48 27.17 -6.53 -19.18
C THR A 48 27.84 -6.42 -20.54
N TYR A 49 29.05 -5.85 -20.59
CA TYR A 49 29.85 -5.80 -21.81
C TYR A 49 31.23 -6.44 -21.56
N PRO A 50 31.38 -7.76 -21.83
CA PRO A 50 32.61 -8.49 -21.54
C PRO A 50 33.76 -8.03 -22.43
N GLY A 51 34.90 -7.68 -21.83
CA GLY A 51 36.14 -7.29 -22.53
C GLY A 51 36.33 -5.79 -22.78
N ALA A 52 35.43 -4.91 -22.31
CA ALA A 52 35.64 -3.46 -22.35
C ALA A 52 36.30 -2.92 -21.07
N SER A 53 37.15 -1.91 -21.23
CA SER A 53 37.61 -1.07 -20.13
C SER A 53 36.44 -0.28 -19.54
N ALA A 54 36.52 0.10 -18.25
CA ALA A 54 35.45 0.81 -17.54
C ALA A 54 34.92 2.05 -18.30
N VAL A 55 35.82 2.80 -18.94
CA VAL A 55 35.50 4.00 -19.74
C VAL A 55 34.66 3.66 -20.98
N ALA A 56 34.94 2.52 -21.64
CA ALA A 56 34.21 2.12 -22.84
C ALA A 56 32.79 1.61 -22.53
N VAL A 57 32.59 0.97 -21.37
CA VAL A 57 31.26 0.55 -20.89
C VAL A 57 30.41 1.76 -20.52
N GLU A 58 31.00 2.76 -19.85
CA GLU A 58 30.32 4.01 -19.48
C GLU A 58 29.83 4.77 -20.72
N GLN A 59 30.70 4.96 -21.71
CA GLN A 59 30.36 5.75 -22.90
C GLN A 59 29.42 5.03 -23.89
N SER A 60 29.47 3.69 -23.96
CA SER A 60 28.70 2.93 -24.97
C SER A 60 27.43 2.29 -24.43
N VAL A 61 27.35 2.06 -23.11
CA VAL A 61 26.24 1.32 -22.49
C VAL A 61 25.54 2.14 -21.40
N ALA A 62 26.26 2.88 -20.56
CA ALA A 62 25.61 3.71 -19.54
C ALA A 62 24.99 4.98 -20.13
N THR A 63 25.75 5.73 -20.95
CA THR A 63 25.28 7.01 -21.56
C THR A 63 24.00 6.90 -22.39
N PRO A 64 23.72 5.82 -23.18
CA PRO A 64 22.44 5.67 -23.88
C PRO A 64 21.32 5.05 -23.03
N VAL A 65 21.62 4.53 -21.83
CA VAL A 65 20.66 3.84 -20.95
C VAL A 65 20.16 4.75 -19.81
N GLU A 66 20.93 5.78 -19.45
CA GLU A 66 20.47 6.94 -18.65
C GLU A 66 19.41 7.77 -19.39
#